data_AF-A0A1X1PGQ4-F1
#
_entry.id   AF-A0A1X1PGQ4-F1
#
_cell.length_a   1.000
_cell.length_b   1.000
_cell.length_c   1.000
_cell.angle_alpha   90.00
_cell.angle_beta   90.00
_cell.angle_gamma   90.00
#
_symmetry.space_group_name_H-M   'P 1'
#
loop_
_entity.id
_entity.type
_entity.pdbx_description
1 polymer ?
#
loop_
_entity_poly.entity_id
_entity_poly.type
_entity_poly.pdbx_seq_one_letter_code
_entity_poly.pdbx_strand_id
1 'polypeptide(L)'
;MSNDSSLKAYWGQLFSKRYWLEAEFGMPPKDPWAPTGEMLAYELGKTKPARITGQPTSLDMAVSYNATYLEVADSRYMRRGFGGMVFTLLLMPLLFVDTLVLISIFTNRFDSIALSLVLLALLVILGVPLIFMIGYQWKQDMLSYTYKPIRLVRSTRKVHVFQHNGPDGVWSLDWDKLVFCLKKGGLNWGVLGYLPDANGQVTHAFYLGAVMPVHPKGIGPDEPLLAHWEYFRRYMEEGAVSVPAPDLLLPIENRREPFLYGMYRLWQMFGPFAVLFAPLTTLAGVFRWIGMRMSRLPRWPAEIAAQCQVSPDDATVQPRKKPYSRVSVATGTVVMLALDAVLLWLLFTQVFGVDRLFAHGS
;
A
#
# COMPACT_ATOMS: atom_id res chain seq x y z
N MET A 1 -33.27 -16.43 -17.42
CA MET A 1 -32.15 -17.35 -17.11
C MET A 1 -30.80 -16.61 -17.20
N SER A 2 -30.45 -15.72 -16.26
CA SER A 2 -29.14 -15.01 -16.31
C SER A 2 -28.61 -14.48 -14.96
N ASN A 3 -28.88 -15.15 -13.83
CA ASN A 3 -28.28 -14.77 -12.54
C ASN A 3 -27.25 -15.80 -12.01
N ASP A 4 -27.28 -17.05 -12.49
CA ASP A 4 -26.35 -18.08 -12.03
C ASP A 4 -24.94 -17.95 -12.64
N SER A 5 -24.85 -17.41 -13.87
CA SER A 5 -23.57 -17.21 -14.55
C SER A 5 -22.77 -16.05 -13.94
N SER A 6 -23.43 -14.98 -13.50
CA SER A 6 -22.75 -13.84 -12.87
C SER A 6 -22.30 -14.16 -11.45
N LEU A 7 -23.11 -14.91 -10.68
CA LEU A 7 -22.72 -15.35 -9.34
C LEU A 7 -21.59 -16.37 -9.41
N LYS A 8 -21.67 -17.39 -10.28
CA LYS A 8 -20.56 -18.34 -10.48
C LYS A 8 -19.31 -17.67 -11.03
N ALA A 9 -19.43 -16.68 -11.92
CA ALA A 9 -18.29 -15.90 -12.39
C ALA A 9 -17.70 -15.05 -11.27
N TYR A 10 -18.54 -14.40 -10.45
CA TYR A 10 -18.12 -13.60 -9.31
C TYR A 10 -17.41 -14.45 -8.25
N TRP A 11 -17.99 -15.58 -7.85
CA TRP A 11 -17.38 -16.52 -6.89
C TRP A 11 -16.16 -17.22 -7.48
N GLY A 12 -16.20 -17.60 -8.76
CA GLY A 12 -15.06 -18.16 -9.48
C GLY A 12 -13.90 -17.18 -9.58
N GLN A 13 -14.19 -15.89 -9.75
CA GLN A 13 -13.21 -14.83 -9.71
C GLN A 13 -12.69 -14.64 -8.29
N LEU A 14 -13.57 -14.54 -7.29
CA LEU A 14 -13.23 -14.37 -5.87
C LEU A 14 -12.34 -15.50 -5.32
N PHE A 15 -12.54 -16.75 -5.75
CA PHE A 15 -11.70 -17.89 -5.35
C PHE A 15 -10.56 -18.18 -6.32
N SER A 16 -10.48 -17.47 -7.44
CA SER A 16 -9.35 -17.62 -8.34
C SER A 16 -8.07 -17.15 -7.64
N LYS A 17 -7.03 -17.99 -7.71
CA LYS A 17 -5.67 -17.62 -7.29
C LYS A 17 -5.24 -16.29 -7.92
N ARG A 18 -5.75 -15.99 -9.12
CA ARG A 18 -5.54 -14.76 -9.88
C ARG A 18 -6.13 -13.51 -9.22
N TYR A 19 -7.35 -13.56 -8.69
CA TYR A 19 -7.96 -12.40 -8.03
C TYR A 19 -7.24 -12.03 -6.74
N TRP A 20 -6.82 -13.02 -5.94
CA TRP A 20 -6.01 -12.75 -4.76
C TRP A 20 -4.61 -12.22 -5.12
N LEU A 21 -3.99 -12.72 -6.20
CA LEU A 21 -2.73 -12.16 -6.73
C LEU A 21 -2.89 -10.73 -7.29
N GLU A 22 -4.03 -10.42 -7.91
CA GLU A 22 -4.36 -9.09 -8.46
C GLU A 22 -4.79 -8.08 -7.37
N ALA A 23 -5.51 -8.55 -6.34
CA ALA A 23 -5.84 -7.80 -5.13
C ALA A 23 -4.59 -7.52 -4.28
N GLU A 24 -3.61 -8.42 -4.32
CA GLU A 24 -2.24 -8.22 -3.83
C GLU A 24 -1.41 -7.37 -4.81
N PHE A 25 -1.87 -6.15 -5.16
CA PHE A 25 -1.15 -5.12 -5.94
C PHE A 25 0.34 -5.40 -6.18
N GLY A 26 0.69 -5.90 -7.38
CA GLY A 26 2.08 -6.01 -7.83
C GLY A 26 2.71 -7.40 -7.86
N MET A 27 1.96 -8.46 -8.11
CA MET A 27 2.50 -9.64 -8.81
C MET A 27 1.69 -9.87 -10.08
N PRO A 28 2.29 -9.74 -11.28
CA PRO A 28 1.63 -10.18 -12.50
C PRO A 28 1.41 -11.70 -12.41
N PRO A 29 0.31 -12.23 -12.97
CA PRO A 29 0.24 -13.63 -13.33
C PRO A 29 1.54 -14.03 -14.03
N LYS A 30 2.14 -15.17 -13.66
CA LYS A 30 3.32 -15.69 -14.36
C LYS A 30 3.04 -15.96 -15.85
N ASP A 31 1.77 -16.05 -16.22
CA ASP A 31 1.32 -16.30 -17.58
C ASP A 31 0.89 -14.98 -18.23
N PRO A 32 1.37 -14.66 -19.43
CA PRO A 32 0.93 -13.49 -20.17
C PRO A 32 -0.60 -13.42 -20.31
N TRP A 33 -1.17 -12.23 -20.23
CA TRP A 33 -2.63 -12.04 -20.31
C TRP A 33 -3.03 -10.87 -21.21
N ALA A 34 -4.20 -10.95 -21.84
CA ALA A 34 -4.70 -9.86 -22.67
C ALA A 34 -4.98 -8.58 -21.83
N PRO A 35 -4.67 -7.37 -22.34
CA PRO A 35 -5.06 -6.12 -21.72
C PRO A 35 -6.57 -6.06 -21.46
N THR A 36 -6.97 -5.60 -20.28
CA THR A 36 -8.40 -5.45 -19.94
C THR A 36 -9.00 -4.24 -20.64
N GLY A 37 -10.33 -4.24 -20.86
CA GLY A 37 -11.03 -3.10 -21.50
C GLY A 37 -10.73 -1.74 -20.84
N GLU A 38 -10.62 -1.70 -19.51
CA GLU A 38 -10.22 -0.49 -18.79
C GLU A 38 -8.80 0.00 -19.14
N MET A 39 -7.85 -0.92 -19.35
CA MET A 39 -6.47 -0.57 -19.69
C MET A 39 -6.39 0.07 -21.08
N LEU A 40 -7.22 -0.39 -22.01
CA LEU A 40 -7.31 0.15 -23.37
C LEU A 40 -8.11 1.46 -23.41
N ALA A 41 -9.12 1.60 -22.55
CA ALA A 41 -9.98 2.80 -22.49
C ALA A 41 -9.25 4.03 -21.94
N TYR A 42 -8.33 3.83 -20.99
CA TYR A 42 -7.60 4.90 -20.31
C TYR A 42 -6.09 4.86 -20.58
N GLU A 43 -5.70 4.54 -21.82
CA GLU A 43 -4.29 4.56 -22.23
C GLU A 43 -3.70 5.98 -22.18
N LEU A 44 -2.46 6.06 -21.69
CA LEU A 44 -1.73 7.30 -21.50
C LEU A 44 -0.58 7.38 -22.50
N GLY A 45 -0.60 8.41 -23.35
CA GLY A 45 0.40 8.63 -24.38
C GLY A 45 1.72 9.17 -23.81
N LYS A 46 2.85 8.69 -24.34
CA LYS A 46 4.19 9.25 -24.06
C LYS A 46 4.51 10.49 -24.91
N THR A 47 3.96 10.55 -26.13
CA THR A 47 4.19 11.64 -27.10
C THR A 47 3.14 12.75 -27.01
N LYS A 48 1.89 12.39 -26.68
CA LYS A 48 0.79 13.35 -26.51
C LYS A 48 0.62 13.63 -25.03
N PRO A 49 0.83 14.88 -24.56
CA PRO A 49 0.66 15.23 -23.16
C PRO A 49 -0.80 15.05 -22.74
N ALA A 50 -1.01 14.52 -21.53
CA ALA A 50 -2.32 14.49 -20.92
C ALA A 50 -2.74 15.92 -20.54
N ARG A 51 -4.02 16.25 -20.73
CA ARG A 51 -4.56 17.54 -20.31
C ARG A 51 -4.69 17.55 -18.79
N ILE A 52 -3.91 18.40 -18.12
CA ILE A 52 -3.92 18.55 -16.66
C ILE A 52 -4.28 19.98 -16.25
N THR A 53 -5.02 20.12 -15.16
CA THR A 53 -5.26 21.40 -14.49
C THR A 53 -4.18 21.59 -13.43
N GLY A 54 -3.20 22.46 -13.69
CA GLY A 54 -2.10 22.75 -12.76
C GLY A 54 -0.74 22.20 -13.21
N GLN A 55 0.16 21.98 -12.26
CA GLN A 55 1.52 21.51 -12.53
C GLN A 55 1.63 19.97 -12.37
N PRO A 56 2.53 19.31 -13.12
CA PRO A 56 2.88 17.91 -12.89
C PRO A 56 3.34 17.70 -11.43
N THR A 57 2.95 16.59 -10.81
CA THR A 57 3.28 16.33 -9.40
C THR A 57 3.70 14.88 -9.15
N SER A 58 4.71 14.66 -8.31
CA SER A 58 5.10 13.32 -7.86
C SER A 58 4.17 12.73 -6.80
N LEU A 59 3.12 13.46 -6.36
CA LEU A 59 2.18 13.06 -5.30
C LEU A 59 2.88 12.54 -4.02
N ASP A 60 3.99 13.19 -3.64
CA ASP A 60 4.81 12.81 -2.48
C ASP A 60 5.29 11.34 -2.49
N MET A 61 5.48 10.76 -3.68
CA MET A 61 6.00 9.39 -3.84
C MET A 61 7.47 9.32 -4.27
N ALA A 62 8.11 10.47 -4.56
CA ALA A 62 9.52 10.53 -4.93
C ALA A 62 10.42 10.26 -3.72
N VAL A 63 11.38 9.35 -3.88
CA VAL A 63 12.39 8.99 -2.87
C VAL A 63 13.70 9.71 -3.14
N SER A 64 14.09 9.78 -4.41
CA SER A 64 15.26 10.54 -4.88
C SER A 64 14.95 11.19 -6.22
N TYR A 65 15.50 12.37 -6.46
CA TYR A 65 15.32 13.13 -7.69
C TYR A 65 16.65 13.78 -8.09
N ASN A 66 17.03 13.63 -9.35
CA ASN A 66 18.21 14.22 -9.99
C ASN A 66 18.05 14.14 -11.52
N ALA A 67 18.99 14.66 -12.30
CA ALA A 67 18.94 14.59 -13.77
C ALA A 67 19.19 13.18 -14.32
N THR A 68 19.85 12.30 -13.57
CA THR A 68 20.18 10.93 -13.99
C THR A 68 19.02 9.97 -13.77
N TYR A 69 18.47 9.92 -12.55
CA TYR A 69 17.40 9.00 -12.18
C TYR A 69 16.39 9.60 -11.18
N LEU A 70 15.16 9.11 -11.29
CA LEU A 70 14.08 9.37 -10.35
C LEU A 70 13.71 8.05 -9.70
N GLU A 71 13.83 7.96 -8.37
CA GLU A 71 13.34 6.81 -7.60
C GLU A 71 11.99 7.15 -6.99
N VAL A 72 11.04 6.25 -7.14
CA VAL A 72 9.65 6.39 -6.69
C VAL A 72 9.30 5.19 -5.83
N ALA A 73 8.57 5.42 -4.75
CA ALA A 73 8.02 4.35 -3.93
C ALA A 73 6.79 3.72 -4.60
N ASP A 74 6.58 2.43 -4.38
CA ASP A 74 5.37 1.75 -4.86
C ASP A 74 4.12 2.13 -4.07
N SER A 75 2.96 1.79 -4.64
CA SER A 75 1.66 2.07 -4.03
C SER A 75 1.45 1.39 -2.67
N ARG A 76 2.16 0.29 -2.38
CA ARG A 76 2.09 -0.38 -1.07
C ARG A 76 2.68 0.49 0.04
N TYR A 77 3.67 1.32 -0.27
CA TYR A 77 4.25 2.23 0.72
C TYR A 77 3.21 3.19 1.31
N MET A 78 2.19 3.62 0.55
CA MET A 78 1.08 4.46 1.06
C MET A 78 0.29 3.78 2.17
N ARG A 79 0.04 2.47 2.05
CA ARG A 79 -0.84 1.71 2.95
C ARG A 79 -0.09 0.90 4.02
N ARG A 80 1.23 1.03 4.08
CA ARG A 80 2.07 0.19 4.95
C ARG A 80 1.61 0.26 6.41
N GLY A 81 1.40 -0.92 7.00
CA GLY A 81 0.97 -1.11 8.39
C GLY A 81 -0.53 -0.99 8.62
N PHE A 82 -1.28 -0.34 7.72
CA PHE A 82 -2.74 -0.26 7.84
C PHE A 82 -3.38 -1.64 7.69
N GLY A 83 -2.88 -2.47 6.75
CA GLY A 83 -3.31 -3.85 6.60
C GLY A 83 -3.03 -4.65 7.87
N GLY A 84 -1.82 -4.59 8.39
CA GLY A 84 -1.43 -5.26 9.64
C GLY A 84 -2.34 -4.91 10.82
N MET A 85 -2.70 -3.63 10.98
CA MET A 85 -3.66 -3.20 11.99
C MET A 85 -5.01 -3.88 11.80
N VAL A 86 -5.60 -3.81 10.60
CA VAL A 86 -6.90 -4.41 10.31
C VAL A 86 -6.87 -5.92 10.51
N PHE A 87 -5.86 -6.62 10.00
CA PHE A 87 -5.75 -8.07 10.16
C PHE A 87 -5.50 -8.47 11.61
N THR A 88 -4.79 -7.68 12.42
CA THR A 88 -4.68 -7.94 13.86
C THR A 88 -6.02 -7.73 14.57
N LEU A 89 -6.78 -6.69 14.24
CA LEU A 89 -8.12 -6.46 14.80
C LEU A 89 -9.11 -7.57 14.42
N LEU A 90 -8.94 -8.21 13.26
CA LEU A 90 -9.73 -9.38 12.86
C LEU A 90 -9.24 -10.67 13.52
N LEU A 91 -7.92 -10.85 13.64
CA LEU A 91 -7.33 -12.08 14.16
C LEU A 91 -7.49 -12.22 15.69
N MET A 92 -7.39 -11.12 16.44
CA MET A 92 -7.44 -11.16 17.91
C MET A 92 -8.77 -11.73 18.46
N PRO A 93 -9.96 -11.25 18.04
CA PRO A 93 -11.22 -11.84 18.48
C PRO A 93 -11.40 -13.30 18.03
N LEU A 94 -10.94 -13.63 16.82
CA LEU A 94 -11.01 -14.99 16.29
C LEU A 94 -10.19 -15.96 17.16
N LEU A 95 -8.94 -15.61 17.46
CA LEU A 95 -8.08 -16.40 18.35
C LEU A 95 -8.66 -16.50 19.76
N PHE A 96 -9.27 -15.43 20.27
CA PHE A 96 -9.92 -15.43 21.57
C PHE A 96 -11.09 -16.42 21.63
N VAL A 97 -12.02 -16.34 20.65
CA VAL A 97 -13.17 -17.27 20.56
C VAL A 97 -12.71 -18.70 20.38
N ASP A 98 -11.77 -18.96 19.49
CA ASP A 98 -11.23 -20.31 19.25
C ASP A 98 -10.58 -20.88 20.52
N THR A 99 -9.85 -20.05 21.28
CA THR A 99 -9.25 -20.45 22.55
C THR A 99 -10.32 -20.78 23.61
N LEU A 100 -11.39 -19.99 23.70
CA LEU A 100 -12.51 -20.27 24.62
C LEU A 100 -13.23 -21.57 24.26
N VAL A 101 -13.45 -21.83 22.98
CA VAL A 101 -14.06 -23.08 22.49
C VAL A 101 -13.16 -24.27 22.83
N LEU A 102 -11.85 -24.18 22.58
CA LEU A 102 -10.90 -25.24 22.92
C LEU A 102 -10.89 -25.51 24.43
N ILE A 103 -10.80 -24.47 25.27
CA ILE A 103 -10.86 -24.63 26.74
C ILE A 103 -12.16 -25.32 27.14
N SER A 104 -13.30 -24.91 26.58
CA SER A 104 -14.61 -25.49 26.90
C SER A 104 -14.70 -26.97 26.51
N ILE A 105 -14.11 -27.36 25.38
CA ILE A 105 -14.00 -28.76 24.96
C ILE A 105 -13.10 -29.55 25.92
N PHE A 106 -11.89 -29.06 26.22
CA PHE A 106 -10.93 -29.77 27.08
C PHE A 106 -11.37 -29.86 28.54
N THR A 107 -12.15 -28.90 29.02
CA THR A 107 -12.74 -28.92 30.37
C THR A 107 -14.10 -29.60 30.44
N ASN A 108 -14.55 -30.21 29.33
CA ASN A 108 -15.83 -30.91 29.20
C ASN A 108 -17.04 -30.07 29.64
N ARG A 109 -17.02 -28.75 29.37
CA ARG A 109 -18.07 -27.79 29.79
C ARG A 109 -19.45 -28.04 29.17
N PHE A 110 -19.52 -28.78 28.07
CA PHE A 110 -20.74 -28.95 27.29
C PHE A 110 -21.55 -30.19 27.67
N ASP A 111 -21.04 -31.05 28.56
CA ASP A 111 -21.62 -32.34 29.00
C ASP A 111 -22.10 -33.25 27.85
N SER A 112 -21.65 -32.97 26.62
CA SER A 112 -22.06 -33.61 25.37
C SER A 112 -20.85 -33.74 24.45
N ILE A 113 -20.47 -34.99 24.21
CA ILE A 113 -19.37 -35.33 23.31
C ILE A 113 -19.74 -34.93 21.87
N ALA A 114 -20.99 -35.15 21.46
CA ALA A 114 -21.46 -34.80 20.12
C ALA A 114 -21.34 -33.30 19.84
N LEU A 115 -21.76 -32.45 20.78
CA LEU A 115 -21.63 -30.99 20.64
C LEU A 115 -20.16 -30.56 20.59
N SER A 116 -19.32 -31.15 21.45
CA SER A 116 -17.87 -30.88 21.46
C SER A 116 -17.20 -31.25 20.14
N LEU A 117 -17.57 -32.39 19.54
CA LEU A 117 -17.07 -32.83 18.23
C LEU A 117 -17.54 -31.91 17.09
N VAL A 118 -18.79 -31.43 17.13
CA VAL A 118 -19.31 -30.48 16.14
C VAL A 118 -18.57 -29.14 16.22
N LEU A 119 -18.37 -28.60 17.43
CA LEU A 119 -17.63 -27.36 17.63
C LEU A 119 -16.16 -27.49 17.21
N LEU A 120 -15.52 -28.62 17.53
CA LEU A 120 -14.17 -28.93 17.08
C LEU A 120 -14.10 -29.00 15.55
N ALA A 121 -15.06 -29.66 14.90
CA ALA A 121 -15.13 -29.74 13.44
C ALA A 121 -15.30 -28.35 12.81
N LEU A 122 -16.16 -27.49 13.37
CA LEU A 122 -16.32 -26.11 12.91
C LEU A 122 -15.03 -25.29 13.06
N LEU A 123 -14.33 -25.43 14.19
CA LEU A 123 -13.04 -24.75 14.41
C LEU A 123 -11.99 -25.21 13.39
N VAL A 124 -11.91 -26.51 13.11
CA VAL A 124 -10.94 -27.05 12.14
C VAL A 124 -11.30 -26.70 10.70
N ILE A 125 -12.58 -26.74 10.32
CA ILE A 125 -13.04 -26.53 8.94
C ILE A 125 -13.14 -25.04 8.59
N LEU A 126 -13.51 -24.18 9.55
CA LEU A 126 -13.73 -22.75 9.31
C LEU A 126 -12.69 -21.87 10.00
N GLY A 127 -12.43 -22.10 11.30
CA GLY A 127 -11.53 -21.27 12.11
C GLY A 127 -10.08 -21.34 11.62
N VAL A 128 -9.53 -22.55 11.50
CA VAL A 128 -8.14 -22.77 11.10
C VAL A 128 -7.82 -22.17 9.71
N PRO A 129 -8.60 -22.45 8.64
CA PRO A 129 -8.34 -21.82 7.34
C PRO A 129 -8.43 -20.30 7.38
N LEU A 130 -9.37 -19.74 8.16
CA LEU A 130 -9.53 -18.29 8.30
C LEU A 130 -8.32 -17.67 9.02
N ILE A 131 -7.81 -18.28 10.09
CA ILE A 131 -6.57 -17.87 10.77
C ILE A 131 -5.40 -17.86 9.79
N PHE A 132 -5.23 -18.93 9.00
CA PHE A 132 -4.14 -19.00 8.02
C PHE A 132 -4.28 -17.94 6.93
N MET A 133 -5.49 -17.68 6.43
CA MET A 133 -5.74 -16.65 5.41
C MET A 133 -5.41 -15.26 5.94
N ILE A 134 -5.97 -14.89 7.10
CA ILE A 134 -5.76 -13.58 7.72
C ILE A 134 -4.28 -13.42 8.13
N GLY A 135 -3.69 -14.46 8.72
CA GLY A 135 -2.29 -14.49 9.13
C GLY A 135 -1.33 -14.37 7.95
N TYR A 136 -1.65 -14.97 6.80
CA TYR A 136 -0.88 -14.80 5.57
C TYR A 136 -0.93 -13.35 5.07
N GLN A 137 -2.12 -12.74 5.03
CA GLN A 137 -2.25 -11.36 4.60
C GLN A 137 -1.57 -10.37 5.57
N TRP A 138 -1.67 -10.63 6.87
CA TRP A 138 -0.92 -9.91 7.90
C TRP A 138 0.60 -10.02 7.66
N LYS A 139 1.10 -11.23 7.43
CA LYS A 139 2.53 -11.48 7.12
C LYS A 139 2.99 -10.67 5.92
N GLN A 140 2.20 -10.58 4.85
CA GLN A 140 2.56 -9.80 3.68
C GLN A 140 2.64 -8.29 3.97
N ASP A 141 1.71 -7.75 4.75
CA ASP A 141 1.75 -6.33 5.10
C ASP A 141 2.81 -6.00 6.15
N MET A 142 3.19 -6.96 7.00
CA MET A 142 4.05 -6.68 8.15
C MET A 142 5.51 -7.11 7.97
N LEU A 143 5.77 -8.19 7.22
CA LEU A 143 7.11 -8.81 7.10
C LEU A 143 7.74 -8.72 5.70
N SER A 144 7.20 -7.89 4.81
CA SER A 144 7.72 -7.67 3.45
C SER A 144 8.86 -6.64 3.42
N TYR A 145 8.98 -5.87 2.34
CA TYR A 145 9.93 -4.77 2.22
C TYR A 145 9.35 -3.46 2.77
N THR A 146 10.20 -2.53 3.18
CA THR A 146 9.79 -1.19 3.65
C THR A 146 9.02 -0.44 2.56
N TYR A 147 9.48 -0.58 1.32
CA TYR A 147 8.82 -0.21 0.08
C TYR A 147 9.46 -1.00 -1.07
N LYS A 148 8.82 -1.06 -2.23
CA LYS A 148 9.43 -1.58 -3.47
C LYS A 148 9.82 -0.39 -4.37
N PRO A 149 11.12 -0.07 -4.49
CA PRO A 149 11.55 1.07 -5.28
C PRO A 149 11.35 0.83 -6.79
N ILE A 150 10.97 1.88 -7.50
CA ILE A 150 10.92 1.93 -8.97
C ILE A 150 11.85 3.05 -9.40
N ARG A 151 12.89 2.72 -10.18
CA ARG A 151 13.85 3.69 -10.71
C ARG A 151 13.60 3.95 -12.18
N LEU A 152 13.40 5.21 -12.52
CA LEU A 152 13.36 5.70 -13.88
C LEU A 152 14.74 6.30 -14.19
N VAL A 153 15.53 5.62 -15.01
CA VAL A 153 16.87 6.05 -15.41
C VAL A 153 16.77 6.69 -16.79
N ARG A 154 16.99 8.00 -16.84
CA ARG A 154 16.77 8.78 -18.06
C ARG A 154 17.85 8.51 -19.11
N SER A 155 19.11 8.46 -18.70
CA SER A 155 20.26 8.28 -19.60
C SER A 155 20.17 7.01 -20.45
N THR A 156 19.66 5.93 -19.86
CA THR A 156 19.48 4.62 -20.52
C THR A 156 18.06 4.40 -21.04
N ARG A 157 17.12 5.33 -20.76
CA ARG A 157 15.68 5.19 -21.01
C ARG A 157 15.11 3.87 -20.49
N LYS A 158 15.49 3.48 -19.26
CA LYS A 158 15.03 2.24 -18.63
C LYS A 158 14.26 2.50 -17.34
N VAL A 159 13.31 1.61 -17.06
CA VAL A 159 12.59 1.53 -15.79
C VAL A 159 13.00 0.25 -15.08
N HIS A 160 13.66 0.40 -13.95
CA HIS A 160 14.02 -0.71 -13.07
C HIS A 160 12.95 -0.86 -11.98
N VAL A 161 12.30 -2.02 -11.91
CA VAL A 161 11.25 -2.33 -10.94
C VAL A 161 11.76 -3.39 -9.98
N PHE A 162 11.87 -3.03 -8.71
CA PHE A 162 12.35 -3.94 -7.67
C PHE A 162 11.28 -4.97 -7.27
N GLN A 163 11.66 -6.24 -7.20
CA GLN A 163 10.83 -7.34 -6.71
C GLN A 163 11.36 -7.91 -5.39
N HIS A 164 12.64 -8.24 -5.31
CA HIS A 164 13.30 -8.78 -4.11
C HIS A 164 14.82 -8.65 -4.15
N ASN A 165 15.49 -8.85 -3.02
CA ASN A 165 16.96 -8.77 -2.91
C ASN A 165 17.74 -9.97 -3.50
N GLY A 166 17.06 -11.04 -3.92
CA GLY A 166 17.69 -12.22 -4.52
C GLY A 166 18.05 -12.06 -6.01
N PRO A 167 18.71 -13.06 -6.62
CA PRO A 167 18.99 -13.09 -8.07
C PRO A 167 17.70 -12.98 -8.87
N ASP A 168 17.72 -12.29 -10.00
CA ASP A 168 16.54 -11.96 -10.83
C ASP A 168 15.45 -11.14 -10.10
N GLY A 169 15.82 -10.51 -9.00
CA GLY A 169 14.91 -9.70 -8.17
C GLY A 169 14.58 -8.33 -8.70
N VAL A 170 14.96 -8.01 -9.94
CA VAL A 170 14.69 -6.72 -10.58
C VAL A 170 14.29 -6.93 -12.04
N TRP A 171 13.22 -6.26 -12.45
CA TRP A 171 12.90 -6.13 -13.88
C TRP A 171 13.51 -4.86 -14.44
N SER A 172 14.24 -4.98 -15.54
CA SER A 172 14.79 -3.85 -16.28
C SER A 172 14.02 -3.73 -17.59
N LEU A 173 13.12 -2.76 -17.68
CA LEU A 173 12.16 -2.61 -18.77
C LEU A 173 12.52 -1.38 -19.60
N ASP A 174 12.49 -1.51 -20.93
CA ASP A 174 12.75 -0.38 -21.84
C ASP A 174 11.55 0.58 -21.82
N TRP A 175 11.79 1.85 -21.47
CA TRP A 175 10.74 2.87 -21.39
C TRP A 175 9.95 3.01 -22.70
N ASP A 176 10.63 2.88 -23.83
CA ASP A 176 10.04 3.02 -25.15
C ASP A 176 9.05 1.89 -25.50
N LYS A 177 9.23 0.70 -24.92
CA LYS A 177 8.33 -0.46 -25.12
C LYS A 177 7.18 -0.53 -24.12
N LEU A 178 7.26 0.22 -23.02
CA LEU A 178 6.20 0.25 -22.01
C LEU A 178 4.96 1.00 -22.52
N VAL A 179 3.80 0.45 -22.21
CA VAL A 179 2.49 1.10 -22.37
C VAL A 179 1.99 1.49 -20.98
N PHE A 180 1.40 2.68 -20.88
CA PHE A 180 0.88 3.20 -19.62
C PHE A 180 -0.61 3.44 -19.73
N CYS A 181 -1.35 3.21 -18.65
CA CYS A 181 -2.77 3.48 -18.57
C CYS A 181 -3.21 3.78 -17.13
N LEU A 182 -4.39 4.38 -16.98
CA LEU A 182 -5.05 4.38 -15.68
C LEU A 182 -5.78 3.07 -15.49
N LYS A 183 -5.51 2.38 -14.37
CA LYS A 183 -6.18 1.13 -14.03
C LYS A 183 -6.76 1.19 -12.63
N LYS A 184 -7.97 0.64 -12.49
CA LYS A 184 -8.61 0.42 -11.20
C LYS A 184 -8.03 -0.80 -10.49
N GLY A 185 -7.69 -0.64 -9.22
CA GLY A 185 -7.38 -1.71 -8.28
C GLY A 185 -8.22 -1.54 -7.02
N GLY A 186 -9.20 -2.44 -6.81
CA GLY A 186 -10.14 -2.31 -5.69
C GLY A 186 -10.92 -0.99 -5.75
N LEU A 187 -10.81 -0.18 -4.70
CA LEU A 187 -11.44 1.15 -4.61
C LEU A 187 -10.56 2.29 -5.15
N ASN A 188 -9.30 2.01 -5.51
CA ASN A 188 -8.34 3.01 -5.95
C ASN A 188 -8.01 2.87 -7.43
N TRP A 189 -7.50 3.93 -8.02
CA TRP A 189 -6.91 3.99 -9.35
C TRP A 189 -5.43 4.32 -9.24
N GLY A 190 -4.66 3.93 -10.24
CA GLY A 190 -3.26 4.28 -10.34
C GLY A 190 -2.77 4.25 -11.77
N VAL A 191 -1.60 4.85 -11.98
CA VAL A 191 -0.88 4.77 -13.25
C VAL A 191 -0.22 3.40 -13.33
N LEU A 192 -0.70 2.55 -14.23
CA LEU A 192 -0.14 1.23 -14.50
C LEU A 192 0.78 1.30 -15.71
N GLY A 193 2.04 0.90 -15.55
CA GLY A 193 2.96 0.61 -16.65
C GLY A 193 2.99 -0.89 -16.92
N TYR A 194 2.92 -1.28 -18.19
CA TYR A 194 2.99 -2.68 -18.58
C TYR A 194 3.78 -2.91 -19.88
N LEU A 195 4.35 -4.10 -20.01
CA LEU A 195 5.12 -4.51 -21.19
C LEU A 195 4.33 -5.54 -22.01
N PRO A 196 3.86 -5.18 -23.23
CA PRO A 196 3.23 -6.13 -24.14
C PRO A 196 4.27 -7.02 -24.84
N ASP A 197 3.90 -8.27 -25.12
CA ASP A 197 4.65 -9.18 -26.00
C ASP A 197 4.27 -8.96 -27.49
N ALA A 198 4.85 -9.78 -28.38
CA ALA A 198 4.56 -9.73 -29.82
C ALA A 198 3.09 -10.02 -30.18
N ASN A 199 2.35 -10.69 -29.28
CA ASN A 199 0.93 -11.00 -29.44
C ASN A 199 0.02 -9.96 -28.76
N GLY A 200 0.60 -8.89 -28.20
CA GLY A 200 -0.12 -7.85 -27.45
C GLY A 200 -0.53 -8.28 -26.03
N GLN A 201 -0.05 -9.42 -25.53
CA GLN A 201 -0.30 -9.87 -24.16
C GLN A 201 0.65 -9.21 -23.17
N VAL A 202 0.12 -8.87 -22.00
CA VAL A 202 0.89 -8.24 -20.92
C VAL A 202 1.77 -9.29 -20.26
N THR A 203 3.09 -9.04 -20.26
CA THR A 203 4.09 -9.92 -19.61
C THR A 203 4.49 -9.40 -18.23
N HIS A 204 4.64 -8.08 -18.11
CA HIS A 204 5.05 -7.41 -16.88
C HIS A 204 4.12 -6.23 -16.63
N ALA A 205 3.74 -6.02 -15.38
CA ALA A 205 2.89 -4.89 -15.00
C ALA A 205 3.29 -4.37 -13.61
N PHE A 206 3.29 -3.05 -13.45
CA PHE A 206 3.60 -2.39 -12.19
C PHE A 206 2.84 -1.07 -12.07
N TYR A 207 2.47 -0.69 -10.85
CA TYR A 207 1.91 0.64 -10.57
C TYR A 207 3.03 1.62 -10.28
N LEU A 208 2.97 2.78 -10.92
CA LEU A 208 3.96 3.84 -10.78
C LEU A 208 3.48 4.82 -9.70
N GLY A 209 4.10 4.73 -8.52
CA GLY A 209 3.84 5.69 -7.44
C GLY A 209 2.48 5.52 -6.76
N ALA A 210 1.72 6.61 -6.73
CA ALA A 210 0.53 6.74 -5.90
C ALA A 210 -0.67 5.97 -6.46
N VAL A 211 -1.53 5.48 -5.56
CA VAL A 211 -2.88 5.01 -5.88
C VAL A 211 -3.88 5.74 -5.00
N MET A 212 -4.99 6.17 -5.59
CA MET A 212 -6.01 6.94 -4.89
C MET A 212 -7.39 6.75 -5.53
N PRO A 213 -8.49 7.05 -4.81
CA PRO A 213 -9.81 7.11 -5.41
C PRO A 213 -9.83 8.11 -6.58
N VAL A 214 -10.67 7.86 -7.58
CA VAL A 214 -10.90 8.83 -8.67
C VAL A 214 -11.43 10.12 -8.09
N HIS A 215 -11.05 11.24 -8.71
CA HIS A 215 -11.61 12.54 -8.37
C HIS A 215 -13.16 12.48 -8.40
N PRO A 216 -13.88 13.16 -7.47
CA PRO A 216 -15.34 13.10 -7.40
C PRO A 216 -16.07 13.51 -8.70
N LYS A 217 -15.40 14.29 -9.56
CA LYS A 217 -15.91 14.71 -10.87
C LYS A 217 -15.61 13.71 -12.02
N GLY A 218 -15.04 12.55 -11.71
CA GLY A 218 -14.57 11.57 -12.68
C GLY A 218 -13.18 11.87 -13.25
N ILE A 219 -12.76 11.04 -14.22
CA ILE A 219 -11.46 11.18 -14.88
C ILE A 219 -11.54 12.33 -15.89
N GLY A 220 -10.96 13.47 -15.51
CA GLY A 220 -10.87 14.67 -16.32
C GLY A 220 -9.58 15.43 -16.02
N PRO A 221 -9.41 16.67 -16.52
CA PRO A 221 -8.17 17.42 -16.35
C PRO A 221 -7.75 17.68 -14.90
N ASP A 222 -8.71 17.69 -13.98
CA ASP A 222 -8.49 17.88 -12.54
C ASP A 222 -8.05 16.58 -11.83
N GLU A 223 -7.95 15.45 -12.53
CA GLU A 223 -7.57 14.15 -11.97
C GLU A 223 -6.11 14.14 -11.52
N PRO A 224 -5.81 13.99 -10.21
CA PRO A 224 -4.44 14.05 -9.71
C PRO A 224 -3.52 12.96 -10.30
N LEU A 225 -4.08 11.80 -10.68
CA LEU A 225 -3.34 10.73 -11.33
C LEU A 225 -2.82 11.11 -12.73
N LEU A 226 -3.49 12.02 -13.44
CA LEU A 226 -2.98 12.54 -14.72
C LEU A 226 -1.80 13.49 -14.51
N ALA A 227 -1.87 14.35 -13.49
CA ALA A 227 -0.73 15.18 -13.09
C ALA A 227 0.45 14.32 -12.60
N HIS A 228 0.16 13.17 -11.98
CA HIS A 228 1.15 12.18 -11.61
C HIS A 228 1.83 11.53 -12.81
N TRP A 229 1.04 11.09 -13.79
CA TRP A 229 1.57 10.56 -15.05
C TRP A 229 2.45 11.58 -15.77
N GLU A 230 1.97 12.81 -15.93
CA GLU A 230 2.71 13.88 -16.60
C GLU A 230 4.04 14.17 -15.92
N TYR A 231 4.14 13.98 -14.60
CA TYR A 231 5.41 14.13 -13.88
C TYR A 231 6.45 13.12 -14.39
N PHE A 232 6.09 11.84 -14.49
CA PHE A 232 7.01 10.81 -14.96
C PHE A 232 7.30 10.91 -16.47
N ARG A 233 6.27 11.20 -17.26
CA ARG A 233 6.41 11.38 -18.71
C ARG A 233 7.37 12.51 -19.03
N ARG A 234 7.16 13.70 -18.46
CA ARG A 234 8.02 14.86 -18.69
C ARG A 234 9.44 14.62 -18.17
N TYR A 235 9.59 14.01 -17.00
CA TYR A 235 10.90 13.63 -16.49
C TYR A 235 11.69 12.75 -17.49
N MET A 236 11.05 11.73 -18.05
CA MET A 236 11.70 10.80 -18.99
C MET A 236 11.90 11.37 -20.40
N GLU A 237 10.91 12.10 -20.93
CA GLU A 237 10.93 12.61 -22.30
C GLU A 237 11.61 13.97 -22.43
N GLU A 238 11.27 14.90 -21.55
CA GLU A 238 11.69 16.31 -21.62
C GLU A 238 12.87 16.61 -20.67
N GLY A 239 13.07 15.78 -19.64
CA GLY A 239 14.19 15.84 -18.69
C GLY A 239 13.82 16.40 -17.33
N ALA A 240 14.73 16.30 -16.35
CA ALA A 240 14.43 16.64 -14.96
C ALA A 240 13.96 18.09 -14.78
N VAL A 241 14.53 19.05 -15.52
CA VAL A 241 14.18 20.48 -15.43
C VAL A 241 12.75 20.78 -15.91
N SER A 242 12.13 19.87 -16.69
CA SER A 242 10.76 20.04 -17.21
C SER A 242 9.68 19.81 -16.15
N VAL A 243 10.04 19.25 -15.00
CA VAL A 243 9.13 19.00 -13.89
C VAL A 243 9.53 19.80 -12.66
N PRO A 244 8.55 20.22 -11.84
CA PRO A 244 8.86 20.84 -10.55
C PRO A 244 9.73 19.91 -9.70
N ALA A 245 10.77 20.47 -9.07
CA ALA A 245 11.51 19.74 -8.04
C ALA A 245 10.53 19.32 -6.93
N PRO A 246 10.55 18.05 -6.47
CA PRO A 246 9.65 17.61 -5.41
C PRO A 246 9.78 18.50 -4.18
N ASP A 247 8.66 19.00 -3.66
CA ASP A 247 8.63 19.73 -2.39
C ASP A 247 9.13 18.87 -1.23
N LEU A 248 8.96 17.55 -1.37
CA LEU A 248 9.33 16.53 -0.41
C LEU A 248 9.90 15.29 -1.10
N LEU A 249 11.05 14.84 -0.63
CA LEU A 249 11.55 13.48 -0.86
C LEU A 249 11.23 12.58 0.34
N LEU A 250 10.70 11.40 0.06
CA LEU A 250 10.41 10.39 1.06
C LEU A 250 11.69 10.02 1.83
N PRO A 251 11.71 10.10 3.17
CA PRO A 251 12.91 9.87 3.96
C PRO A 251 13.20 8.37 4.14
N ILE A 252 13.16 7.58 3.07
CA ILE A 252 13.24 6.11 3.08
C ILE A 252 14.36 5.53 2.21
N GLU A 253 15.11 6.37 1.51
CA GLU A 253 16.27 5.92 0.74
C GLU A 253 17.29 5.22 1.66
N ASN A 254 17.54 3.93 1.41
CA ASN A 254 18.45 3.09 2.18
C ASN A 254 18.22 3.08 3.71
N ARG A 255 17.04 3.51 4.17
CA ARG A 255 16.71 3.63 5.59
C ARG A 255 15.24 3.38 5.86
N ARG A 256 14.90 3.14 7.13
CA ARG A 256 13.50 3.01 7.56
C ARG A 256 12.90 4.39 7.78
N GLU A 257 11.62 4.51 7.47
CA GLU A 257 10.83 5.71 7.74
C GLU A 257 10.88 6.09 9.23
N PRO A 258 11.13 7.35 9.59
CA PRO A 258 11.03 7.82 10.96
C PRO A 258 9.59 7.77 11.48
N PHE A 259 9.40 7.40 12.76
CA PHE A 259 8.09 7.29 13.39
C PHE A 259 7.19 8.52 13.17
N LEU A 260 7.68 9.71 13.53
CA LEU A 260 6.91 10.96 13.39
C LEU A 260 6.58 11.30 11.94
N TYR A 261 7.42 10.88 10.98
CA TYR A 261 7.09 11.07 9.57
C TYR A 261 5.93 10.15 9.14
N GLY A 262 5.93 8.90 9.62
CA GLY A 262 4.81 7.98 9.41
C GLY A 262 3.50 8.50 10.01
N MET A 263 3.55 9.09 11.22
CA MET A 263 2.40 9.76 11.85
C MET A 263 1.89 10.93 11.02
N TYR A 264 2.79 11.84 10.61
CA TYR A 264 2.47 12.97 9.75
C TYR A 264 1.76 12.54 8.46
N ARG A 265 2.30 11.51 7.80
CA ARG A 265 1.76 10.99 6.53
C ARG A 265 0.39 10.36 6.69
N LEU A 266 0.14 9.66 7.80
CA LEU A 266 -1.18 9.12 8.12
C LEU A 266 -2.19 10.24 8.35
N TRP A 267 -1.83 11.29 9.09
CA TRP A 267 -2.73 12.43 9.27
C TRP A 267 -3.07 13.12 7.95
N GLN A 268 -2.11 13.24 7.03
CA GLN A 268 -2.40 13.74 5.68
C GLN A 268 -3.39 12.84 4.93
N MET A 269 -3.29 11.51 5.08
CA MET A 269 -4.20 10.56 4.44
C MET A 269 -5.64 10.69 4.95
N PHE A 270 -5.83 10.93 6.26
CA PHE A 270 -7.17 11.15 6.84
C PHE A 270 -7.62 12.62 6.78
N GLY A 271 -6.72 13.54 6.42
CA GLY A 271 -6.98 14.96 6.28
C GLY A 271 -7.62 15.58 7.54
N PRO A 272 -8.67 16.43 7.39
CA PRO A 272 -9.32 17.06 8.54
C PRO A 272 -10.00 16.05 9.49
N PHE A 273 -10.26 14.83 9.04
CA PHE A 273 -10.88 13.78 9.84
C PHE A 273 -9.90 13.01 10.73
N ALA A 274 -8.59 13.29 10.65
CA ALA A 274 -7.58 12.59 11.44
C ALA A 274 -7.85 12.65 12.95
N VAL A 275 -8.34 13.79 13.45
CA VAL A 275 -8.70 13.97 14.87
C VAL A 275 -9.97 13.20 15.25
N LEU A 276 -10.97 13.17 14.36
CA LEU A 276 -12.21 12.42 14.60
C LEU A 276 -11.92 10.92 14.73
N PHE A 277 -10.97 10.43 13.94
CA PHE A 277 -10.51 9.05 13.96
C PHE A 277 -9.22 8.86 14.77
N ALA A 278 -8.94 9.73 15.76
CA ALA A 278 -7.68 9.69 16.51
C ALA A 278 -7.30 8.28 17.01
N PRO A 279 -8.19 7.49 17.64
CA PRO A 279 -7.82 6.15 18.12
C PRO A 279 -7.41 5.19 17.01
N LEU A 280 -8.00 5.35 15.83
CA LEU A 280 -7.68 4.55 14.65
C LEU A 280 -6.38 5.03 13.99
N THR A 281 -6.17 6.34 13.89
CA THR A 281 -5.01 6.91 13.20
C THR A 281 -3.72 6.76 14.01
N THR A 282 -3.77 6.87 15.34
CA THR A 282 -2.64 6.60 16.23
C THR A 282 -2.26 5.14 16.19
N LEU A 283 -3.24 4.24 16.30
CA LEU A 283 -3.03 2.80 16.18
C LEU A 283 -2.43 2.43 14.82
N ALA A 284 -2.97 2.98 13.73
CA ALA A 284 -2.42 2.78 12.38
C ALA A 284 -0.96 3.25 12.29
N GLY A 285 -0.60 4.33 12.98
CA GLY A 285 0.77 4.84 13.06
C GLY A 285 1.72 3.92 13.80
N VAL A 286 1.28 3.34 14.91
CA VAL A 286 2.04 2.31 15.62
C VAL A 286 2.26 1.09 14.72
N PHE A 287 1.22 0.57 14.08
CA PHE A 287 1.36 -0.56 13.17
C PHE A 287 2.25 -0.26 11.95
N ARG A 288 2.15 0.94 11.37
CA ARG A 288 3.09 1.39 10.32
C ARG A 288 4.52 1.34 10.81
N TRP A 289 4.78 1.85 12.00
CA TRP A 289 6.13 1.83 12.59
C TRP A 289 6.65 0.41 12.84
N ILE A 290 5.84 -0.46 13.44
CA ILE A 290 6.19 -1.87 13.64
C ILE A 290 6.44 -2.54 12.29
N GLY A 291 5.58 -2.29 11.30
CA GLY A 291 5.72 -2.83 9.94
C GLY A 291 7.02 -2.41 9.30
N MET A 292 7.39 -1.13 9.38
CA MET A 292 8.66 -0.64 8.85
C MET A 292 9.87 -1.27 9.57
N ARG A 293 9.76 -1.57 10.86
CA ARG A 293 10.82 -2.22 11.64
C ARG A 293 10.99 -3.69 11.30
N MET A 294 9.90 -4.43 11.16
CA MET A 294 9.92 -5.85 10.81
C MET A 294 10.24 -6.09 9.33
N SER A 295 10.03 -5.07 8.50
CA SER A 295 10.32 -5.15 7.06
C SER A 295 11.80 -5.10 6.73
N ARG A 296 12.14 -5.73 5.61
CA ARG A 296 13.48 -5.73 5.00
C ARG A 296 13.69 -4.45 4.19
N LEU A 297 14.94 -3.97 4.12
CA LEU A 297 15.29 -2.87 3.23
C LEU A 297 15.52 -3.39 1.80
N PRO A 298 14.97 -2.72 0.77
CA PRO A 298 15.29 -3.03 -0.62
C PRO A 298 16.76 -2.68 -0.89
N ARG A 299 17.44 -3.51 -1.69
CA ARG A 299 18.82 -3.30 -2.12
C ARG A 299 18.92 -3.46 -3.62
N TRP A 300 19.46 -2.45 -4.28
CA TRP A 300 19.71 -2.52 -5.72
C TRP A 300 20.95 -3.36 -6.02
N PRO A 301 20.91 -4.21 -7.06
CA PRO A 301 22.11 -4.85 -7.60
C PRO A 301 23.17 -3.83 -8.03
N ALA A 302 24.43 -4.22 -7.95
CA ALA A 302 25.57 -3.34 -8.24
C ALA A 302 25.51 -2.72 -9.64
N GLU A 303 25.02 -3.48 -10.64
CA GLU A 303 24.86 -3.03 -12.03
C GLU A 303 23.90 -1.84 -12.17
N ILE A 304 22.81 -1.82 -11.41
CA ILE A 304 21.82 -0.74 -11.43
C ILE A 304 22.32 0.43 -10.59
N ALA A 305 22.96 0.15 -9.46
CA ALA A 305 23.58 1.19 -8.64
C ALA A 305 24.66 1.96 -9.42
N ALA A 306 25.45 1.29 -10.24
CA ALA A 306 26.46 1.91 -11.11
C ALA A 306 25.85 2.85 -12.16
N GLN A 307 24.67 2.52 -12.71
CA GLN A 307 23.94 3.39 -13.64
C GLN A 307 23.32 4.62 -12.96
N CYS A 308 23.20 4.61 -11.63
CA CYS A 308 22.55 5.64 -10.84
C CYS A 308 23.55 6.50 -10.05
N GLN A 309 24.81 6.60 -10.51
CA GLN A 309 25.77 7.50 -9.88
C GLN A 309 25.43 8.95 -10.20
N VAL A 310 25.18 9.73 -9.15
CA VAL A 310 24.81 11.15 -9.24
C VAL A 310 26.07 11.99 -9.40
N SER A 311 26.08 12.89 -10.37
CA SER A 311 27.15 13.90 -10.50
C SER A 311 27.14 14.81 -9.27
N PRO A 312 28.31 15.22 -8.71
CA PRO A 312 28.38 16.14 -7.58
C PRO A 312 27.56 17.43 -7.75
N ASP A 313 27.45 17.94 -8.97
CA ASP A 313 26.70 19.16 -9.30
C ASP A 313 25.17 18.98 -9.31
N ASP A 314 24.70 17.73 -9.37
CA ASP A 314 23.27 17.37 -9.46
C ASP A 314 22.73 16.91 -8.10
N ALA A 315 23.62 16.51 -7.18
CA ALA A 315 23.29 16.13 -5.80
C ALA A 315 22.70 17.28 -4.96
N THR A 316 22.79 18.52 -5.43
CA THR A 316 22.34 19.73 -4.71
C THR A 316 20.84 20.00 -4.78
N VAL A 317 20.04 19.23 -5.55
CA VAL A 317 18.58 19.41 -5.61
C VAL A 317 17.88 18.72 -4.42
N GLN A 318 18.27 19.09 -3.20
CA GLN A 318 17.56 18.68 -1.99
C GLN A 318 16.25 19.48 -1.83
N PRO A 319 15.19 18.89 -1.25
CA PRO A 319 13.89 19.53 -1.12
C PRO A 319 14.00 20.86 -0.37
N ARG A 320 13.35 21.91 -0.91
CA ARG A 320 13.41 23.29 -0.38
C ARG A 320 12.84 23.44 1.03
N LYS A 321 11.97 22.52 1.47
CA LYS A 321 11.26 22.59 2.75
C LYS A 321 11.39 21.29 3.54
N LYS A 322 11.49 21.42 4.86
CA LYS A 322 11.30 20.27 5.75
C LYS A 322 9.84 19.80 5.60
N PRO A 323 9.58 18.49 5.46
CA PRO A 323 8.22 17.98 5.26
C PRO A 323 7.24 18.37 6.36
N TYR A 324 7.74 18.44 7.60
CA TYR A 324 6.93 18.67 8.79
C TYR A 324 7.80 19.24 9.91
N SER A 325 7.15 19.91 10.87
CA SER A 325 7.78 20.25 12.15
C SER A 325 7.74 19.04 13.08
N ARG A 326 8.91 18.53 13.45
CA ARG A 326 9.01 17.39 14.38
C ARG A 326 8.33 17.69 15.72
N VAL A 327 8.47 18.92 16.20
CA VAL A 327 7.85 19.35 17.46
C VAL A 327 6.33 19.33 17.33
N SER A 328 5.76 19.91 16.27
CA SER A 328 4.30 19.95 16.12
C SER A 328 3.69 18.55 15.99
N VAL A 329 4.34 17.66 15.24
CA VAL A 329 3.85 16.28 15.07
C VAL A 329 4.04 15.47 16.34
N ALA A 330 5.13 15.65 17.09
CA ALA A 330 5.31 15.00 18.38
C ALA A 330 4.24 15.46 19.39
N THR A 331 4.04 16.78 19.52
CA THR A 331 2.99 17.34 20.39
C THR A 331 1.60 16.84 19.98
N GLY A 332 1.28 16.89 18.69
CA GLY A 332 0.00 16.39 18.19
C GLY A 332 -0.20 14.89 18.46
N THR A 333 0.87 14.09 18.36
CA THR A 333 0.80 12.64 18.66
C THR A 333 0.51 12.40 20.14
N VAL A 334 1.14 13.15 21.04
CA VAL A 334 0.86 13.07 22.48
C VAL A 334 -0.57 13.49 22.79
N VAL A 335 -1.06 14.56 22.16
CA VAL A 335 -2.45 15.03 22.33
C VAL A 335 -3.44 13.98 21.84
N MET A 336 -3.21 13.36 20.68
CA MET A 336 -4.07 12.29 20.18
C MET A 336 -4.07 11.08 21.10
N LEU A 337 -2.91 10.64 21.60
CA LEU A 337 -2.84 9.53 22.55
C LEU A 337 -3.57 9.82 23.87
N ALA A 338 -3.50 11.06 24.37
CA ALA A 338 -4.26 11.47 25.54
C ALA A 338 -5.77 11.47 25.26
N LEU A 339 -6.19 11.95 24.10
CA LEU A 339 -7.58 11.88 23.65
C LEU A 339 -8.06 10.42 23.56
N ASP A 340 -7.25 9.53 22.98
CA ASP A 340 -7.56 8.11 22.84
C ASP A 340 -7.74 7.45 24.21
N ALA A 341 -6.87 7.76 25.18
CA ALA A 341 -6.99 7.24 26.53
C ALA A 341 -8.30 7.68 27.21
N VAL A 342 -8.70 8.94 27.03
CA VAL A 342 -9.97 9.47 27.54
C VAL A 342 -11.17 8.81 26.85
N LEU A 343 -11.13 8.67 25.53
CA LEU A 343 -12.21 8.03 24.76
C LEU A 343 -12.37 6.55 25.14
N LEU A 344 -11.27 5.82 25.29
CA LEU A 344 -11.29 4.44 25.76
C LEU A 344 -11.82 4.34 27.19
N TRP A 345 -11.38 5.22 28.09
CA TRP A 345 -11.91 5.26 29.46
C TRP A 345 -13.42 5.48 29.49
N LEU A 346 -13.92 6.45 28.73
CA LEU A 346 -15.35 6.72 28.61
C LEU A 346 -16.12 5.54 28.00
N LEU A 347 -15.56 4.89 26.98
CA LEU A 347 -16.15 3.70 26.38
C LEU A 347 -16.30 2.57 27.42
N PHE A 348 -15.24 2.27 28.17
CA PHE A 348 -15.26 1.20 29.16
C PHE A 348 -16.16 1.49 30.36
N THR A 349 -16.22 2.75 30.83
CA THR A 349 -17.04 3.14 31.98
C THR A 349 -18.50 3.39 31.60
N GLN A 350 -18.77 4.16 30.57
CA GLN A 350 -20.14 4.57 30.22
C GLN A 350 -20.90 3.53 29.41
N VAL A 351 -20.22 2.87 28.46
CA VAL A 351 -20.88 1.91 27.55
C VAL A 351 -20.82 0.50 28.11
N PHE A 352 -19.64 0.06 28.52
CA PHE A 352 -19.47 -1.30 29.06
C PHE A 352 -19.71 -1.41 30.58
N GLY A 353 -19.84 -0.29 31.30
CA GLY A 353 -20.14 -0.30 32.73
C GLY A 353 -19.07 -1.02 33.56
N VAL A 354 -17.81 -1.01 33.13
CA VAL A 354 -16.73 -1.77 33.80
C VAL A 354 -16.48 -1.28 35.22
N ASP A 355 -16.71 0.00 35.48
CA ASP A 355 -16.73 0.58 36.82
C ASP A 355 -17.75 -0.09 37.75
N ARG A 356 -18.91 -0.53 37.22
CA ARG A 356 -19.92 -1.28 37.98
C ARG A 356 -19.46 -2.69 38.34
N LEU A 357 -18.57 -3.30 37.54
CA LEU A 357 -17.98 -4.61 37.86
C LEU A 357 -17.06 -4.54 39.09
N PHE A 358 -16.37 -3.41 39.29
CA PHE A 358 -15.51 -3.19 40.45
C PHE A 358 -16.26 -2.65 41.67
N ALA A 359 -17.42 -2.02 41.48
CA ALA A 359 -18.26 -1.47 42.56
C ALA A 359 -19.09 -2.53 43.32
N HIS A 360 -19.13 -3.79 42.87
CA HIS A 360 -19.88 -4.88 43.55
C HIS A 360 -18.97 -5.87 44.30
N GLY A 361 -17.67 -5.56 44.41
CA GLY A 361 -16.68 -6.41 45.09
C GLY A 361 -16.08 -5.83 46.37
N SER A 362 -16.60 -4.71 46.89
CA SER A 362 -16.16 -4.08 48.14
C SER A 362 -17.19 -4.22 49.26
#